data_AF-E1YJ70-F1
#
_entry.id   AF-E1YJ70-F1
#
_cell.length_a   1.000
_cell.length_b   1.000
_cell.length_c   1.000
_cell.angle_alpha   90.00
_cell.angle_beta   90.00
_cell.angle_gamma   90.00
#
_symmetry.space_group_name_H-M   'P 1'
#
loop_
_entity.id
_entity.type
_entity.pdbx_description
1 polymer ?
#
loop_
_entity_poly.entity_id
_entity_poly.type
_entity_poly.pdbx_seq_one_letter_code
_entity_poly.pdbx_strand_id
1 'polypeptide(L)'
;MGEGVDPTQMCQSLVDKVARSKQLAAITDPELLVLFEDWLEELEAEVLALLKTGGLLDENTLAKKLGLSRRGATFLLSKLEREKK
;
A
#
# COMPACT_ATOMS: atom_id res chain seq x y z
N MET A 1 45.08 11.16 8.86
CA MET A 1 44.87 10.25 10.01
C MET A 1 43.49 10.56 10.55
N GLY A 2 42.43 9.80 10.38
CA GLY A 2 42.24 8.41 10.00
C GLY A 2 40.88 8.08 10.60
N GLU A 3 39.81 8.39 9.87
CA GLU A 3 38.43 8.11 10.30
C GLU A 3 38.24 6.60 10.38
N GLY A 4 38.49 6.05 11.57
CA GLY A 4 38.21 4.66 11.89
C GLY A 4 36.71 4.49 12.05
N VAL A 5 36.05 4.05 10.97
CA VAL A 5 34.67 3.55 11.06
C VAL A 5 34.70 2.31 11.94
N ASP A 6 34.00 2.35 13.08
CA ASP A 6 33.89 1.20 13.98
C ASP A 6 33.38 -0.02 13.18
N PRO A 7 34.13 -1.15 13.14
CA PRO A 7 33.75 -2.34 12.39
C PRO A 7 32.33 -2.82 12.70
N THR A 8 31.88 -2.61 13.95
CA THR A 8 30.56 -2.98 14.45
C THR A 8 29.48 -2.09 13.84
N GLN A 9 29.74 -0.78 13.72
CA GLN A 9 28.80 0.17 13.07
C GLN A 9 28.69 -0.05 11.57
N MET A 10 29.79 -0.46 10.92
CA MET A 10 29.78 -0.86 9.51
C MET A 10 28.95 -2.13 9.30
N CYS A 11 29.17 -3.17 10.12
CA CYS A 11 28.39 -4.41 10.07
C CYS A 11 26.90 -4.16 10.35
N GLN A 12 26.57 -3.33 11.35
CA GLN A 12 25.18 -2.97 11.66
C GLN A 12 24.51 -2.23 10.49
N SER A 13 25.21 -1.25 9.89
CA SER A 13 24.71 -0.49 8.74
C SER A 13 24.52 -1.35 7.49
N LEU A 14 25.38 -2.35 7.27
CA LEU A 14 25.23 -3.29 6.17
C LEU A 14 24.05 -4.23 6.40
N VAL A 15 23.86 -4.74 7.62
CA VAL A 15 22.71 -5.58 7.98
C VAL A 15 21.40 -4.80 7.84
N ASP A 16 21.35 -3.54 8.30
CA ASP A 16 20.16 -2.69 8.16
C ASP A 16 19.83 -2.37 6.70
N LYS A 17 20.86 -2.12 5.86
CA LYS A 17 20.68 -1.91 4.42
C LYS A 17 20.22 -3.19 3.71
N VAL A 18 20.76 -4.35 4.08
CA VAL A 18 20.34 -5.65 3.55
C VAL A 18 18.92 -6.00 3.99
N ALA A 19 18.54 -5.71 5.24
CA ALA A 19 17.19 -5.91 5.75
C ALA A 19 16.16 -5.03 5.02
N ARG A 20 16.48 -3.74 4.81
CA ARG A 20 15.67 -2.83 3.98
C ARG A 20 15.60 -3.29 2.52
N SER A 21 16.71 -3.77 1.96
CA SER A 21 16.75 -4.30 0.59
C SER A 21 15.92 -5.58 0.43
N LYS A 22 15.82 -6.43 1.46
CA LYS A 22 14.94 -7.61 1.46
C LYS A 22 13.47 -7.25 1.61
N GLN A 23 13.14 -6.21 2.39
CA GLN A 23 11.77 -5.65 2.40
C GLN A 23 11.40 -5.08 1.03
N LEU A 24 12.35 -4.49 0.29
CA LEU A 24 12.18 -4.07 -1.11
C LEU A 24 12.08 -5.24 -2.09
N ALA A 25 12.77 -6.36 -1.85
CA ALA A 25 12.74 -7.53 -2.73
C ALA A 25 11.35 -8.21 -2.74
N ALA A 26 10.65 -8.22 -1.61
CA ALA A 26 9.25 -8.68 -1.53
C ALA A 26 8.25 -7.72 -2.22
N ILE A 27 8.66 -6.48 -2.49
CA ILE A 27 7.89 -5.45 -3.21
C ILE A 27 8.13 -5.53 -4.73
N THR A 28 9.09 -6.34 -5.18
CA THR A 28 9.49 -6.46 -6.60
C THR A 28 9.23 -7.83 -7.22
N ASP A 29 8.53 -8.74 -6.54
CA ASP A 29 8.06 -9.97 -7.18
C ASP A 29 6.99 -9.61 -8.22
N PRO A 30 7.27 -9.77 -9.53
CA PRO A 30 6.34 -9.35 -10.56
C PRO A 30 5.00 -10.09 -10.48
N GLU A 31 4.99 -11.34 -10.01
CA GLU A 31 3.75 -12.12 -9.89
C GLU A 31 2.89 -11.61 -8.74
N LEU A 32 3.50 -11.27 -7.58
CA LEU A 32 2.76 -10.67 -6.47
C LEU A 32 2.25 -9.25 -6.80
N LEU A 33 3.00 -8.49 -7.59
CA LEU A 33 2.58 -7.17 -8.03
C LEU A 33 1.32 -7.24 -8.91
N VAL A 34 1.27 -8.17 -9.87
CA VAL A 34 0.08 -8.40 -10.71
C VAL A 34 -1.12 -8.79 -9.84
N LEU A 35 -0.95 -9.70 -8.88
CA LEU A 35 -2.03 -10.09 -7.97
C LEU A 35 -2.54 -8.92 -7.12
N PHE A 36 -1.64 -8.02 -6.70
CA PHE A 36 -2.03 -6.83 -5.96
C PHE A 36 -2.79 -5.83 -6.83
N GLU A 37 -2.37 -5.66 -8.08
CA GLU A 37 -3.05 -4.81 -9.07
C GLU A 37 -4.46 -5.36 -9.37
N ASP A 38 -4.59 -6.65 -9.67
CA ASP A 38 -5.87 -7.33 -9.91
C ASP A 38 -6.80 -7.16 -8.70
N TRP A 39 -6.29 -7.43 -7.49
CA TRP A 39 -7.07 -7.27 -6.26
C TRP A 39 -7.51 -5.81 -6.03
N LEU A 40 -6.65 -4.83 -6.34
CA LEU A 40 -7.00 -3.42 -6.21
C LEU A 40 -8.08 -3.01 -7.22
N GLU A 41 -8.02 -3.51 -8.46
CA GLU A 41 -9.05 -3.27 -9.48
C GLU A 41 -10.40 -3.87 -9.08
N GLU A 42 -10.41 -5.10 -8.56
CA GLU A 42 -11.62 -5.74 -8.01
C GLU A 42 -12.23 -4.91 -6.87
N LEU A 43 -11.38 -4.42 -5.96
CA LEU A 43 -11.80 -3.60 -4.84
C LEU A 43 -12.39 -2.25 -5.31
N GLU A 44 -11.79 -1.61 -6.31
CA GLU A 44 -12.34 -0.40 -6.93
C GLU A 44 -13.72 -0.65 -7.56
N ALA A 45 -13.89 -1.77 -8.27
CA ALA A 45 -15.16 -2.14 -8.86
C ALA A 45 -16.27 -2.31 -7.79
N GLU A 46 -15.93 -2.90 -6.65
CA GLU A 46 -16.85 -3.03 -5.52
C GLU A 46 -17.21 -1.67 -4.90
N VAL A 47 -16.24 -0.78 -4.72
CA VAL A 47 -16.49 0.60 -4.24
C VAL A 47 -17.44 1.33 -5.20
N LEU A 48 -17.21 1.23 -6.51
CA LEU A 48 -18.08 1.84 -7.52
C LEU A 48 -19.49 1.26 -7.53
N ALA A 49 -19.63 -0.06 -7.32
CA ALA A 49 -20.92 -0.70 -7.16
C ALA A 49 -21.66 -0.14 -5.93
N LEU A 50 -20.96 0.02 -4.80
CA LEU A 50 -21.52 0.61 -3.58
C LEU A 50 -21.96 2.07 -3.80
N LEU A 51 -21.15 2.88 -4.49
CA LEU A 51 -21.48 4.28 -4.82
C LEU A 51 -22.75 4.38 -5.70
N LYS A 52 -22.91 3.46 -6.67
CA LYS A 52 -24.09 3.40 -7.54
C LYS A 52 -25.38 3.02 -6.80
N THR A 53 -25.29 2.30 -5.69
CA THR A 53 -26.47 1.90 -4.89
C THR A 53 -27.09 3.03 -4.05
N GLY A 54 -26.60 4.28 -4.18
CA GLY A 54 -27.38 5.48 -3.84
C GLY A 54 -27.18 6.05 -2.44
N GLY A 55 -26.10 5.68 -1.75
CA GLY A 55 -25.74 6.27 -0.46
C GLY A 55 -24.52 7.19 -0.56
N LEU A 56 -24.56 8.32 0.16
CA LEU A 56 -23.34 9.10 0.45
C LEU A 56 -22.39 8.18 1.25
N LEU A 57 -21.36 7.64 0.60
CA LEU A 57 -20.38 6.76 1.23
C LEU A 57 -19.21 7.62 1.73
N ASP A 58 -19.22 7.90 3.03
CA ASP A 58 -18.05 8.42 3.72
C ASP A 58 -16.99 7.33 3.94
N GLU A 59 -15.77 7.73 4.25
CA GLU A 59 -14.65 6.80 4.42
C GLU A 59 -14.87 5.79 5.56
N ASN A 60 -15.68 6.14 6.57
CA ASN A 60 -15.95 5.28 7.71
C ASN A 60 -16.93 4.16 7.35
N THR A 61 -17.94 4.48 6.56
CA THR A 61 -18.94 3.54 6.06
C THR A 61 -18.30 2.59 5.07
N LEU A 62 -17.45 3.10 4.17
CA LEU A 62 -16.70 2.30 3.21
C LEU A 62 -15.74 1.34 3.92
N ALA A 63 -14.98 1.84 4.91
CA ALA A 63 -14.06 1.01 5.70
C ALA A 63 -14.78 -0.17 6.38
N LYS A 64 -15.95 0.08 6.98
CA LYS A 64 -16.74 -0.98 7.63
C LYS A 64 -17.31 -2.00 6.64
N LYS A 65 -17.84 -1.54 5.50
CA LYS A 65 -18.46 -2.41 4.50
C LYS A 65 -17.45 -3.33 3.82
N LEU A 66 -16.25 -2.82 3.54
CA LEU A 66 -15.21 -3.53 2.79
C LEU A 66 -14.12 -4.14 3.68
N GLY A 67 -14.24 -4.03 5.01
CA GLY A 67 -13.23 -4.54 5.94
C GLY A 67 -11.87 -3.84 5.83
N LEU A 68 -11.86 -2.58 5.37
CA LEU A 68 -10.64 -1.80 5.15
C LEU A 68 -10.30 -0.97 6.39
N SER A 69 -9.03 -0.58 6.49
CA SER A 69 -8.65 0.53 7.35
C SER A 69 -9.27 1.84 6.84
N ARG A 70 -9.51 2.81 7.74
CA ARG A 70 -9.95 4.16 7.35
C ARG A 70 -9.01 4.79 6.31
N ARG A 71 -7.70 4.59 6.47
CA ARG A 71 -6.69 5.07 5.50
C ARG A 71 -6.90 4.47 4.10
N GLY A 72 -7.19 3.17 4.02
CA GLY A 72 -7.46 2.50 2.74
C GLY A 72 -8.74 3.03 2.09
N ALA A 73 -9.79 3.20 2.87
CA ALA A 73 -11.05 3.79 2.38
C ALA A 73 -10.85 5.23 1.86
N THR A 74 -10.13 6.09 2.60
CA THR A 74 -9.79 7.44 2.13
C THR A 74 -8.98 7.41 0.84
N PHE A 75 -7.97 6.53 0.75
CA PHE A 75 -7.16 6.38 -0.44
C PHE A 75 -8.00 6.02 -1.68
N LEU A 76 -8.90 5.05 -1.55
CA LEU A 76 -9.77 4.62 -2.65
C LEU A 76 -10.71 5.74 -3.10
N LEU A 77 -11.37 6.43 -2.17
CA LEU A 77 -12.26 7.56 -2.51
C LEU A 77 -11.49 8.66 -3.26
N SER A 78 -10.33 9.07 -2.75
CA SER A 78 -9.50 10.07 -3.43
C SER A 78 -8.95 9.59 -4.77
N LYS A 79 -8.71 8.29 -4.95
CA LYS A 79 -8.25 7.72 -6.23
C LYS A 79 -9.37 7.76 -7.27
N LEU A 80 -10.57 7.31 -6.92
CA LEU A 80 -11.72 7.34 -7.83
C LEU A 80 -12.08 8.78 -8.24
N GLU A 81 -12.02 9.73 -7.30
CA GLU A 81 -12.24 11.16 -7.59
C GLU A 81 -11.22 11.69 -8.62
N ARG A 82 -9.93 11.37 -8.47
CA ARG A 82 -8.88 11.76 -9.43
C ARG A 82 -9.08 11.12 -10.80
N GLU A 83 -9.60 9.90 -10.84
CA GLU A 83 -9.87 9.16 -12.07
C GLU A 83 -11.23 9.50 -12.71
N LYS A 84 -12.04 10.35 -12.05
CA LYS A 84 -13.39 10.74 -12.47
C LYS A 84 -14.32 9.54 -12.67
N LYS A 85 -14.15 8.52 -11.84
CA LYS A 85 -14.98 7.30 -11.81
C LYS A 85 -16.08 7.40 -10.76
#